data_AF-A0A7Z9XIC4-F1
#
_entry.id   AF-A0A7Z9XIC4-F1
#
_cell.length_a   1.000
_cell.length_b   1.000
_cell.length_c   1.000
_cell.angle_alpha   90.00
_cell.angle_beta   90.00
_cell.angle_gamma   90.00
#
_symmetry.space_group_name_H-M   'P 1'
#
loop_
_entity.id
_entity.type
_entity.pdbx_description
1 polymer ?
#
loop_
_entity_poly.entity_id
_entity_poly.type
_entity_poly.pdbx_seq_one_letter_code
_entity_poly.pdbx_strand_id
1 'polypeptide(L)'
;MGDLILWLQCHFHDHRLLYFIALYIVGGRPVAILTARLFGLNLLWFFPLVVLMDTLQVPCFYYLYEHTFASGRLSRISTYFQRKAALARGRSFFHTLKALGQLGVVLLTILPIKGGGMWSGVFLAHVMGLRKTTSVPLLVGGSILGSLLFVGLGDSLVRLWHLIT
;
A
#
# COMPACT_ATOMS: atom_id res chain seq x y z
N MET A 1 -8.20 32.46 10.26
CA MET A 1 -7.97 31.04 9.93
C MET A 1 -8.87 30.54 8.79
N GLY A 2 -10.09 31.07 8.61
CA GLY A 2 -10.97 30.69 7.49
C GLY A 2 -10.41 31.02 6.09
N ASP A 3 -9.70 32.13 5.94
CA ASP A 3 -9.16 32.56 4.63
C ASP A 3 -8.02 31.67 4.12
N LEU A 4 -7.23 31.10 5.02
CA LEU A 4 -6.18 30.14 4.65
C LEU A 4 -6.79 28.82 4.16
N ILE A 5 -7.90 28.39 4.78
CA ILE A 5 -8.62 27.17 4.42
C ILE A 5 -9.32 27.35 3.06
N LEU A 6 -9.93 28.51 2.82
CA LEU A 6 -10.54 28.87 1.54
C LEU A 6 -9.51 29.01 0.42
N TRP A 7 -8.36 29.65 0.69
CA TRP A 7 -7.25 29.74 -0.26
C TRP A 7 -6.66 28.36 -0.57
N LEU A 8 -6.47 27.51 0.44
CA LEU A 8 -6.10 26.10 0.26
C LEU A 8 -7.13 25.35 -0.56
N GLN A 9 -8.44 25.51 -0.33
CA GLN A 9 -9.49 24.84 -1.10
C GLN A 9 -9.53 25.27 -2.57
N CYS A 10 -9.35 26.56 -2.86
CA CYS A 10 -9.31 27.09 -4.22
C CYS A 10 -8.03 26.65 -4.96
N HIS A 11 -6.85 26.74 -4.32
CA HIS A 11 -5.58 26.34 -4.93
C HIS A 11 -5.41 24.81 -5.02
N PHE A 12 -6.06 24.06 -4.13
CA PHE A 12 -6.15 22.60 -4.24
C PHE A 12 -6.88 22.20 -5.51
N HIS A 13 -7.85 22.98 -6.01
CA HIS A 13 -8.72 22.56 -7.11
C HIS A 13 -7.96 22.21 -8.40
N ASP A 14 -6.89 22.94 -8.72
CA ASP A 14 -6.10 22.75 -9.94
C ASP A 14 -4.99 21.69 -9.77
N HIS A 15 -4.62 21.36 -8.52
CA HIS A 15 -3.50 20.45 -8.22
C HIS A 15 -3.89 19.24 -7.36
N ARG A 16 -5.19 18.90 -7.25
CA ARG A 16 -5.72 17.77 -6.46
C ARG A 16 -4.96 16.47 -6.71
N LEU A 17 -4.56 16.23 -7.96
CA LEU A 17 -3.77 15.08 -8.40
C LEU A 17 -2.35 15.08 -7.81
N LEU A 18 -1.63 16.20 -7.89
CA LEU A 18 -0.26 16.32 -7.39
C LEU A 18 -0.21 16.14 -5.87
N TYR A 19 -1.15 16.76 -5.14
CA TYR A 19 -1.25 16.57 -3.70
C TYR A 19 -1.56 15.12 -3.32
N PHE A 20 -2.48 14.48 -4.05
CA PHE A 20 -2.80 13.07 -3.84
C PHE A 20 -1.58 12.17 -4.07
N ILE A 21 -0.83 12.40 -5.15
CA ILE A 21 0.40 11.65 -5.45
C ILE A 21 1.46 11.88 -4.37
N ALA A 22 1.68 13.12 -3.94
CA ALA A 22 2.64 13.43 -2.89
C ALA A 22 2.27 12.76 -1.55
N LEU A 23 0.99 12.82 -1.16
CA LEU A 23 0.47 12.14 0.04
C LEU A 23 0.58 10.63 -0.08
N TYR A 24 0.35 10.08 -1.27
CA TYR A 24 0.49 8.66 -1.54
C TYR A 24 1.95 8.21 -1.46
N ILE A 25 2.91 9.01 -1.92
CA ILE A 25 4.34 8.71 -1.79
C ILE A 25 4.78 8.77 -0.31
N VAL A 26 4.37 9.80 0.43
CA VAL A 26 4.80 10.02 1.83
C VAL A 26 4.09 9.09 2.81
N GLY A 27 2.79 8.91 2.63
CA GLY A 27 1.92 8.21 3.58
C GLY A 27 1.45 6.83 3.12
N GLY A 28 1.62 6.50 1.84
CA GLY A 28 1.09 5.28 1.24
C GLY A 28 -0.42 5.35 0.99
N ARG A 29 -0.95 4.24 0.48
CA ARG A 29 -2.37 4.03 0.19
C ARG A 29 -3.34 4.49 1.29
N PRO A 30 -3.21 4.07 2.58
CA PRO A 30 -4.19 4.44 3.60
C PRO A 30 -4.22 5.94 3.88
N VAL A 31 -3.07 6.61 3.90
CA VAL A 31 -3.00 8.06 4.15
C VAL A 31 -3.58 8.83 2.97
N ALA A 32 -3.22 8.47 1.74
CA ALA A 32 -3.77 9.12 0.55
C ALA A 32 -5.30 9.00 0.46
N ILE A 33 -5.84 7.79 0.70
CA ILE A 33 -7.28 7.54 0.65
C ILE A 33 -8.01 8.31 1.76
N LEU A 34 -7.48 8.28 2.99
CA LEU A 34 -8.08 8.98 4.13
C LEU A 34 -8.07 10.50 3.93
N THR A 35 -6.92 11.05 3.52
CA THR A 35 -6.78 12.49 3.26
C THR A 35 -7.65 12.94 2.09
N ALA A 36 -7.72 12.16 1.01
CA ALA A 36 -8.63 12.45 -0.10
C ALA A 36 -10.09 12.52 0.35
N ARG A 37 -10.51 11.66 1.27
CA ARG A 37 -11.88 11.68 1.82
C ARG A 37 -12.11 12.90 2.70
N LEU A 38 -11.16 13.27 3.55
CA LEU A 38 -11.24 14.48 4.40
C LEU A 38 -11.38 15.76 3.56
N PHE A 39 -10.75 15.81 2.38
CA PHE A 39 -10.88 16.93 1.45
C PHE A 39 -12.10 16.84 0.51
N GLY A 40 -12.98 15.86 0.70
CA GLY A 40 -14.18 15.69 -0.11
C GLY A 40 -13.92 15.32 -1.58
N LEU A 41 -12.75 14.75 -1.88
CA LEU A 41 -12.40 14.30 -3.23
C LEU A 41 -13.22 13.07 -3.61
N ASN A 42 -13.60 12.97 -4.88
CA ASN A 42 -14.22 11.76 -5.41
C ASN A 42 -13.20 10.62 -5.48
N LEU A 43 -13.16 9.77 -4.45
CA LEU A 43 -12.26 8.62 -4.39
C LEU A 43 -12.39 7.71 -5.62
N LEU A 44 -13.58 7.63 -6.24
CA LEU A 44 -13.80 6.83 -7.43
C LEU A 44 -12.90 7.25 -8.61
N TRP A 45 -12.63 8.55 -8.75
CA TRP A 45 -11.73 9.09 -9.77
C TRP A 45 -10.25 8.78 -9.48
N PHE A 46 -9.88 8.73 -8.20
CA PHE A 46 -8.50 8.43 -7.77
C PHE A 46 -8.23 6.93 -7.61
N PHE A 47 -9.28 6.10 -7.57
CA PHE A 47 -9.16 4.65 -7.47
C PHE A 47 -8.28 4.02 -8.58
N PRO A 48 -8.51 4.27 -9.88
CA PRO A 48 -7.64 3.72 -10.93
C PRO A 48 -6.20 4.23 -10.81
N LEU A 49 -6.00 5.47 -10.32
CA LEU A 49 -4.67 6.02 -10.09
C LEU A 49 -3.92 5.29 -8.96
N VAL A 50 -4.61 4.98 -7.86
CA VAL A 50 -4.05 4.19 -6.75
C VAL A 50 -3.64 2.80 -7.23
N VAL A 51 -4.51 2.12 -7.97
CA VAL A 51 -4.22 0.79 -8.53
C VAL A 51 -3.05 0.86 -9.52
N LEU A 52 -2.98 1.90 -10.35
CA LEU A 52 -1.86 2.11 -11.27
C LEU A 52 -0.55 2.34 -10.52
N MET A 53 -0.55 3.17 -9.48
CA MET A 53 0.62 3.41 -8.64
C MET A 53 1.08 2.14 -7.93
N ASP A 54 0.14 1.39 -7.32
CA ASP A 54 0.38 0.10 -6.69
C ASP A 54 0.98 -0.89 -7.72
N THR A 55 0.45 -0.93 -8.94
CA THR A 55 0.94 -1.79 -10.03
C THR A 55 2.33 -1.41 -10.51
N LEU A 56 2.65 -0.12 -10.61
CA LEU A 56 4.00 0.37 -10.97
C LEU A 56 5.03 0.13 -9.87
N GLN A 57 4.59 0.12 -8.61
CA GLN A 57 5.45 -0.18 -7.48
C GLN A 57 5.87 -1.66 -7.42
N VAL A 58 5.01 -2.59 -7.82
CA VAL A 58 5.33 -4.04 -7.81
C VAL A 58 6.60 -4.40 -8.60
N PRO A 59 6.77 -4.02 -9.88
CA PRO A 59 7.99 -4.33 -10.63
C PRO A 59 9.21 -3.58 -10.06
N CYS A 60 9.02 -2.36 -9.57
CA CYS A 60 10.08 -1.59 -8.90
C CYS A 60 10.60 -2.34 -7.66
N PHE A 61 9.71 -2.90 -6.85
CA PHE A 61 10.11 -3.72 -5.69
C PHE A 61 10.74 -5.04 -6.09
N TYR A 62 10.20 -5.72 -7.10
CA TYR A 62 10.83 -6.96 -7.61
C TYR A 62 12.25 -6.69 -8.09
N TYR A 63 12.45 -5.63 -8.88
CA TYR A 63 13.76 -5.21 -9.37
C TYR A 63 14.70 -4.82 -8.21
N LEU A 64 14.18 -4.06 -7.24
CA LEU A 64 14.94 -3.68 -6.05
C LEU A 64 15.37 -4.92 -5.27
N TYR A 65 14.47 -5.87 -5.00
CA TYR A 65 14.81 -7.10 -4.28
C TYR A 65 15.84 -7.93 -5.05
N GLU A 66 15.62 -8.15 -6.35
CA GLU A 66 16.51 -8.96 -7.19
C GLU A 66 17.93 -8.38 -7.28
N HIS A 67 18.08 -7.07 -7.47
CA HIS A 67 19.41 -6.43 -7.48
C HIS A 67 20.01 -6.22 -6.08
N THR A 68 19.19 -6.02 -5.05
CA THR A 68 19.66 -5.88 -3.66
C THR A 68 20.20 -7.21 -3.11
N PHE A 69 19.64 -8.35 -3.54
CA PHE A 69 20.16 -9.67 -3.20
C PHE A 69 21.35 -10.11 -4.08
N ALA A 70 21.44 -9.64 -5.33
CA ALA A 70 22.51 -10.03 -6.25
C ALA A 70 23.84 -9.24 -6.07
N SER A 71 23.81 -8.02 -5.52
CA SER A 71 25.03 -7.20 -5.39
C SER A 71 25.70 -7.35 -4.02
N GLY A 72 26.95 -7.83 -4.00
CA GLY A 72 27.72 -8.04 -2.75
C GLY A 72 27.89 -6.80 -1.86
N ARG A 73 27.76 -5.58 -2.41
CA ARG A 73 27.79 -4.31 -1.66
C ARG A 73 26.58 -4.07 -0.77
N LEU A 74 25.42 -4.62 -1.10
CA LEU A 74 24.18 -4.49 -0.30
C LEU A 74 23.92 -5.69 0.62
N SER A 75 24.90 -6.58 0.80
CA SER A 75 24.83 -7.73 1.70
C SER A 75 24.44 -7.37 3.15
N ARG A 76 24.78 -6.16 3.63
CA ARG A 76 24.34 -5.66 4.95
C ARG A 76 22.85 -5.35 5.02
N ILE A 77 22.28 -4.83 3.93
CA ILE A 77 20.86 -4.54 3.83
C ILE A 77 20.08 -5.83 3.60
N SER A 78 20.60 -6.74 2.76
CA SER A 78 19.98 -8.05 2.55
C SER A 78 19.99 -8.89 3.83
N THR A 79 21.06 -8.86 4.63
CA THR A 79 21.09 -9.50 5.96
C THR A 79 20.19 -8.81 6.97
N TYR A 80 20.01 -7.48 6.92
CA TYR A 80 19.01 -6.78 7.74
C TYR A 80 17.58 -7.17 7.37
N PHE A 81 17.27 -7.26 6.08
CA PHE A 81 15.99 -7.77 5.58
C PHE A 81 15.80 -9.24 5.93
N GLN A 82 16.83 -10.08 5.81
CA GLN A 82 16.76 -11.48 6.23
C GLN A 82 16.59 -11.64 7.74
N ARG A 83 17.21 -10.77 8.56
CA ARG A 83 16.97 -10.73 10.02
C ARG A 83 15.57 -10.28 10.34
N LYS A 84 15.06 -9.22 9.70
CA LYS A 84 13.65 -8.82 9.83
C LYS A 84 12.69 -9.90 9.33
N ALA A 85 13.07 -10.63 8.28
CA ALA A 85 12.31 -11.77 7.77
C ALA A 85 12.34 -12.96 8.72
N ALA A 86 13.46 -13.22 9.40
CA ALA A 86 13.59 -14.25 10.42
C ALA A 86 12.78 -13.89 11.68
N LEU A 87 12.80 -12.63 12.09
CA LEU A 87 11.96 -12.09 13.16
C LEU A 87 10.47 -12.13 12.78
N ALA A 88 10.13 -11.80 11.53
CA ALA A 88 8.77 -11.91 11.01
C ALA A 88 8.32 -13.38 10.90
N ARG A 89 9.21 -14.29 10.48
CA ARG A 89 8.97 -15.75 10.48
C ARG A 89 8.67 -16.30 11.88
N GLY A 90 9.22 -15.69 12.92
CA GLY A 90 8.94 -16.05 14.30
C GLY A 90 7.53 -15.66 14.78
N ARG A 91 6.81 -14.79 14.05
CA ARG A 91 5.42 -14.44 14.40
C ARG A 91 4.46 -15.46 13.79
N SER A 92 3.58 -16.00 14.63
CA SER A 92 2.49 -16.92 14.24
C SER A 92 1.72 -16.42 13.01
N PHE A 93 1.46 -15.11 12.93
CA PHE A 93 0.79 -14.47 11.78
C PHE A 93 1.48 -14.73 10.43
N PHE A 94 2.81 -14.63 10.36
CA PHE A 94 3.55 -14.84 9.11
C PHE A 94 3.58 -16.33 8.72
N HIS A 95 3.63 -17.22 9.72
CA HIS A 95 3.52 -18.66 9.48
C HIS A 95 2.16 -19.04 8.88
N THR A 96 1.08 -18.47 9.42
CA THR A 96 -0.28 -18.67 8.89
C THR A 96 -0.40 -18.14 7.46
N LEU A 97 0.12 -16.94 7.18
CA LEU A 97 0.12 -16.40 5.81
C LEU A 97 0.95 -17.24 4.84
N LYS A 98 2.11 -17.74 5.29
CA LYS A 98 2.94 -18.65 4.49
C LYS A 98 2.21 -19.97 4.23
N ALA A 99 1.53 -20.53 5.22
CA ALA A 99 0.73 -21.75 5.09
C ALA A 99 -0.44 -21.57 4.10
N LEU A 100 -1.00 -20.36 4.02
CA LEU A 100 -2.06 -19.99 3.08
C LEU A 100 -1.57 -19.82 1.63
N GLY A 101 -0.27 -19.88 1.35
CA GLY A 101 0.20 -19.86 -0.03
C GLY A 101 -0.05 -18.52 -0.74
N GLN A 102 -0.67 -18.62 -1.91
CA GLN A 102 -1.08 -17.48 -2.74
C GLN A 102 -2.11 -16.58 -2.04
N LEU A 103 -3.01 -17.16 -1.24
CA LEU A 103 -4.02 -16.38 -0.48
C LEU A 103 -3.36 -15.53 0.60
N GLY A 104 -2.26 -16.00 1.19
CA GLY A 104 -1.49 -15.21 2.17
C GLY A 104 -0.90 -13.94 1.56
N VAL A 105 -0.46 -13.99 0.30
CA VAL A 105 0.03 -12.82 -0.44
C VAL A 105 -1.08 -11.79 -0.64
N VAL A 106 -2.28 -12.25 -1.00
CA VAL A 106 -3.45 -11.38 -1.19
C VAL A 106 -3.92 -10.77 0.13
N LEU A 107 -4.01 -11.56 1.19
CA LEU A 107 -4.37 -11.08 2.54
C LEU A 107 -3.42 -9.99 3.03
N LEU A 108 -2.12 -10.18 2.80
CA LEU A 108 -1.10 -9.24 3.20
C LEU A 108 -1.13 -7.94 2.38
N THR A 109 -1.51 -7.99 1.10
CA THR A 109 -1.67 -6.78 0.27
C THR A 109 -2.99 -6.05 0.49
N ILE A 110 -4.03 -6.76 0.94
CA ILE A 110 -5.29 -6.14 1.39
C ILE A 110 -5.03 -5.31 2.64
N LEU A 111 -4.16 -5.77 3.55
CA LEU A 111 -3.85 -5.10 4.80
C LEU A 111 -3.28 -3.69 4.59
N PRO A 112 -3.98 -2.64 5.08
CA PRO A 112 -3.60 -1.24 4.89
C PRO A 112 -2.57 -0.81 5.94
N ILE A 113 -1.47 -1.54 6.08
CA ILE A 113 -0.40 -1.21 7.03
C ILE A 113 0.59 -0.27 6.34
N LYS A 114 0.91 0.87 6.96
CA LYS A 114 1.91 1.83 6.45
C LYS A 114 3.25 1.10 6.25
N GLY A 115 3.74 1.09 5.00
CA GLY A 115 4.96 0.37 4.61
C GLY A 115 4.85 -1.17 4.56
N GLY A 116 3.65 -1.73 4.70
CA GLY A 116 3.43 -3.15 4.96
C GLY A 116 2.31 -3.83 4.17
N GLY A 117 1.70 -3.18 3.17
CA GLY A 117 0.74 -3.84 2.27
C GLY A 117 1.43 -4.43 1.05
N MET A 118 1.75 -3.59 0.07
CA MET A 118 2.36 -4.02 -1.20
C MET A 118 3.79 -4.54 -1.03
N TRP A 119 4.63 -3.79 -0.30
CA TRP A 119 6.02 -4.18 0.01
C TRP A 119 6.11 -5.58 0.65
N SER A 120 5.18 -5.81 1.54
CA SER A 120 5.04 -6.98 2.40
C SER A 120 4.54 -8.19 1.62
N GLY A 121 3.53 -7.98 0.76
CA GLY A 121 3.05 -8.98 -0.18
C GLY A 121 4.10 -9.38 -1.20
N VAL A 122 4.81 -8.41 -1.79
CA VAL A 122 5.93 -8.66 -2.73
C VAL A 122 7.04 -9.43 -2.02
N PHE A 123 7.39 -9.02 -0.79
CA PHE A 123 8.38 -9.70 0.02
C PHE A 123 7.98 -11.15 0.33
N LEU A 124 6.74 -11.39 0.75
CA LEU A 124 6.23 -12.73 1.02
C LEU A 124 6.23 -13.58 -0.25
N ALA A 125 5.76 -13.04 -1.38
CA ALA A 125 5.77 -13.74 -2.67
C ALA A 125 7.20 -14.13 -3.09
N HIS A 126 8.16 -13.24 -2.86
CA HIS A 126 9.58 -13.49 -3.12
C HIS A 126 10.17 -14.56 -2.19
N VAL A 127 9.90 -14.50 -0.88
CA VAL A 127 10.34 -15.51 0.10
C VAL A 127 9.72 -16.89 -0.17
N MET A 128 8.51 -16.93 -0.70
CA MET A 128 7.83 -18.17 -1.09
C MET A 128 8.29 -18.71 -2.45
N GLY A 129 9.15 -17.98 -3.18
CA GLY A 129 9.64 -18.38 -4.49
C GLY A 129 8.54 -18.41 -5.56
N LEU A 130 7.47 -17.63 -5.39
CA LEU A 130 6.40 -17.57 -6.38
C LEU A 130 6.91 -16.93 -7.68
N ARG A 131 6.51 -17.50 -8.82
CA ARG A 131 6.83 -16.94 -10.13
C ARG A 131 6.26 -15.53 -10.25
N LYS A 132 7.03 -14.60 -10.86
CA LYS A 132 6.63 -13.20 -11.05
C LYS A 132 5.28 -13.09 -11.79
N THR A 133 5.07 -13.96 -12.78
CA THR A 133 3.84 -14.01 -13.58
C THR A 133 2.58 -14.35 -12.77
N THR A 134 2.71 -15.12 -11.70
CA THR A 134 1.60 -15.47 -10.80
C THR A 134 1.46 -14.46 -9.67
N SER A 135 2.58 -13.92 -9.19
CA SER A 135 2.60 -13.01 -8.04
C SER A 135 2.03 -11.64 -8.38
N VAL A 136 2.35 -11.09 -9.56
CA VAL A 136 1.86 -9.77 -10.00
C VAL A 136 0.32 -9.69 -9.99
N PRO A 137 -0.44 -10.59 -10.64
CA PRO A 137 -1.91 -10.50 -10.61
C PRO A 137 -2.49 -10.71 -9.20
N LEU A 138 -1.87 -11.53 -8.36
CA LEU A 138 -2.27 -11.70 -6.94
C LEU A 138 -2.08 -10.39 -6.14
N LEU A 139 -0.96 -9.70 -6.35
CA LEU A 139 -0.65 -8.43 -5.69
C LEU A 139 -1.59 -7.33 -6.16
N VAL A 140 -1.86 -7.24 -7.46
CA VAL A 140 -2.81 -6.29 -8.06
C VAL A 140 -4.24 -6.59 -7.58
N GLY A 141 -4.66 -7.86 -7.56
CA GLY A 141 -5.97 -8.25 -7.03
C GLY A 141 -6.15 -7.87 -5.56
N GLY A 142 -5.14 -8.12 -4.73
CA GLY A 142 -5.17 -7.69 -3.33
C GLY A 142 -5.06 -6.18 -3.15
N SER A 143 -4.42 -5.45 -4.07
CA SER A 143 -4.42 -3.99 -4.10
C SER A 143 -5.82 -3.43 -4.37
N ILE A 144 -6.51 -3.97 -5.37
CA ILE A 144 -7.89 -3.59 -5.72
C ILE A 144 -8.80 -3.84 -4.53
N LEU A 145 -8.76 -5.05 -3.96
CA LEU A 145 -9.57 -5.42 -2.80
C LEU A 145 -9.26 -4.54 -1.58
N GLY A 146 -7.98 -4.32 -1.27
CA GLY A 146 -7.56 -3.47 -0.16
C GLY A 146 -7.99 -2.01 -0.34
N SER A 147 -7.92 -1.49 -1.57
CA SER A 147 -8.39 -0.14 -1.90
C SER A 147 -9.91 -0.04 -1.75
N LEU A 148 -10.66 -1.04 -2.21
CA LEU A 148 -12.12 -1.10 -2.10
C LEU A 148 -12.58 -1.14 -0.64
N LEU A 149 -11.91 -1.98 0.16
CA LEU A 149 -12.17 -2.14 1.60
C LEU A 149 -11.90 -0.82 2.33
N PHE A 150 -10.84 -0.09 1.94
CA PHE A 150 -10.52 1.20 2.55
C PHE A 150 -11.47 2.33 2.13
N VAL A 151 -11.95 2.34 0.89
CA VAL A 151 -13.04 3.24 0.46
C VAL A 151 -14.27 3.00 1.33
N GLY A 152 -14.67 1.73 1.53
CA GLY A 152 -15.80 1.37 2.38
C GLY A 152 -15.60 1.69 3.88
N LEU A 153 -14.40 1.47 4.41
CA LEU A 153 -14.05 1.84 5.80
C LEU A 153 -14.01 3.36 5.97
N GLY A 154 -13.50 4.09 4.98
CA GLY A 154 -13.50 5.55 4.98
C GLY A 154 -14.91 6.12 5.05
N ASP A 155 -15.86 5.55 4.31
CA ASP A 155 -17.27 5.94 4.39
C ASP A 155 -17.90 5.61 5.76
N SER A 156 -17.53 4.46 6.34
CA SER A 156 -18.00 4.06 7.67
C SER A 156 -17.48 5.01 8.76
N LEU A 157 -16.20 5.40 8.69
CA LEU A 157 -15.56 6.30 9.66
C LEU A 157 -16.12 7.73 9.59
N VAL A 158 -16.34 8.26 8.38
CA VAL A 158 -16.93 9.60 8.22
C VAL A 158 -18.37 9.63 8.72
N ARG A 159 -19.17 8.58 8.46
CA ARG A 159 -20.52 8.46 9.03
C ARG A 159 -20.49 8.41 10.55
N LEU A 160 -19.54 7.68 11.13
CA LEU A 160 -19.38 7.60 12.59
C LEU A 160 -19.01 8.97 13.18
N TRP A 161 -18.11 9.72 12.53
CA TRP A 161 -17.74 11.06 12.95
C TRP A 161 -18.94 12.03 12.92
N HIS A 162 -19.75 11.94 11.87
CA HIS A 162 -20.97 12.74 11.71
C HIS A 162 -22.10 12.37 12.69
N LEU A 163 -22.03 11.18 13.29
CA LEU A 163 -22.96 10.72 14.33
C LEU A 163 -22.52 11.15 15.74
N ILE A 164 -21.23 11.45 15.93
CA ILE A 164 -20.63 11.83 17.22
C ILE A 164 -20.57 13.37 17.37
N THR A 165 -20.57 14.11 16.26
CA THR A 165 -20.54 15.58 16.22
C THR A 165 -21.93 16.15 15.93
#